data_AF-A0A4P9VVW0-F1
#
_entry.id   AF-A0A4P9VVW0-F1
#
_cell.length_a   1.000
_cell.length_b   1.000
_cell.length_c   1.000
_cell.angle_alpha   90.00
_cell.angle_beta   90.00
_cell.angle_gamma   90.00
#
_symmetry.space_group_name_H-M   'P 1'
#
loop_
_entity.id
_entity.type
_entity.pdbx_description
1 polymer ?
#
loop_
_entity_poly.entity_id
_entity_poly.type
_entity_poly.pdbx_seq_one_letter_code
_entity_poly.pdbx_strand_id
1 'polypeptide(L)'
;MSTAFIPHVPACCNTAPFKSEYVPKATFEPIGDLPVYFAGEKGQKAILQLLADALAEHGLRVAMPDFFRGDQWVKMPLVMSELMDHLNRTVPGAVVDADMKAATAHLKAEGSVSVGGLCWSAGQVAKGSYEGAFDAIAAAHPSQVNEQVLGSVPCPIASLPSKDEIDFVSVV
;
A
#
# COMPACT_ATOMS: atom_id res chain seq x y z
N MET A 1 21.49 -2.53 -8.14
CA MET A 1 21.29 -3.73 -7.30
C MET A 1 20.11 -4.49 -7.88
N SER A 2 20.29 -5.76 -8.22
CA SER A 2 19.27 -6.57 -8.88
C SER A 2 18.08 -6.74 -7.94
N THR A 3 16.96 -6.10 -8.23
CA THR A 3 15.70 -6.35 -7.52
C THR A 3 15.24 -7.74 -7.94
N ALA A 4 15.38 -8.71 -7.03
CA ALA A 4 14.86 -10.06 -7.24
C ALA A 4 13.38 -9.96 -7.66
N PHE A 5 13.09 -10.46 -8.86
CA PHE A 5 11.75 -10.49 -9.43
C PHE A 5 10.90 -11.43 -8.57
N ILE A 6 9.95 -10.89 -7.82
CA ILE A 6 9.04 -11.73 -7.04
C ILE A 6 8.10 -12.44 -8.02
N PRO A 7 8.02 -13.78 -7.97
CA PRO A 7 7.33 -14.56 -8.98
C PRO A 7 5.82 -14.27 -9.00
N HIS A 8 5.24 -14.45 -10.19
CA HIS A 8 3.82 -14.44 -10.44
C HIS A 8 3.08 -15.41 -9.50
N VAL A 9 2.06 -14.93 -8.78
CA VAL A 9 1.19 -15.76 -7.92
C VAL A 9 -0.08 -16.09 -8.71
N PRO A 10 -0.24 -17.32 -9.24
CA PRO A 10 -1.33 -17.66 -10.15
C PRO A 10 -2.72 -17.47 -9.55
N ALA A 11 -2.86 -17.65 -8.24
CA ALA A 11 -4.12 -17.45 -7.51
C ALA A 11 -4.61 -15.99 -7.54
N CYS A 12 -3.70 -15.02 -7.66
CA CYS A 12 -4.00 -13.60 -7.72
C CYS A 12 -4.03 -13.09 -9.16
N CYS A 13 -2.94 -13.30 -9.90
CA CYS A 13 -2.71 -12.65 -11.18
C CYS A 13 -3.61 -13.15 -12.33
N ASN A 14 -4.29 -14.28 -12.17
CA ASN A 14 -5.26 -14.80 -13.15
C ASN A 14 -6.72 -14.58 -12.75
N THR A 15 -6.96 -14.00 -11.58
CA THR A 15 -8.31 -13.71 -11.10
C THR A 15 -8.80 -12.42 -11.73
N ALA A 16 -9.94 -12.46 -12.43
CA ALA A 16 -10.53 -11.28 -13.02
C ALA A 16 -10.90 -10.26 -11.92
N PRO A 17 -10.69 -8.95 -12.14
CA PRO A 17 -11.19 -7.94 -11.23
C PRO A 17 -12.71 -8.07 -11.17
N PHE A 18 -13.26 -8.07 -9.96
CA PHE A 18 -14.70 -8.03 -9.77
C PHE A 18 -15.15 -6.58 -9.65
N LYS A 19 -16.32 -6.27 -10.20
CA LYS A 19 -16.95 -4.97 -9.98
C LYS A 19 -17.61 -4.99 -8.61
N SER A 20 -17.21 -4.05 -7.75
CA SER A 20 -17.86 -3.85 -6.46
C SER A 20 -19.06 -2.90 -6.61
N GLU A 21 -20.14 -3.15 -5.88
CA GLU A 21 -21.26 -2.21 -5.70
C GLU A 21 -21.01 -1.24 -4.52
N TYR A 22 -19.78 -1.22 -4.01
CA TYR A 22 -19.40 -0.39 -2.88
C TYR A 22 -19.59 1.11 -3.15
N VAL A 23 -20.21 1.80 -2.19
CA VAL A 23 -20.36 3.25 -2.19
C VAL A 23 -19.44 3.82 -1.10
N PRO A 24 -18.45 4.67 -1.45
CA PRO A 24 -17.60 5.32 -0.46
C PRO A 24 -18.39 6.13 0.56
N LYS A 25 -18.00 6.05 1.84
CA LYS A 25 -18.69 6.73 2.95
C LYS A 25 -18.11 8.10 3.30
N ALA A 26 -16.95 8.43 2.75
CA ALA A 26 -16.18 9.61 3.11
C ALA A 26 -15.68 10.36 1.87
N THR A 27 -14.77 11.31 2.06
CA THR A 27 -14.39 12.31 1.05
C THR A 27 -12.99 12.09 0.53
N PHE A 28 -12.79 12.47 -0.74
CA PHE A 28 -11.46 12.69 -1.29
C PHE A 28 -11.01 14.12 -1.01
N GLU A 29 -9.83 14.27 -0.43
CA GLU A 29 -9.14 15.54 -0.24
C GLU A 29 -7.72 15.43 -0.79
N PRO A 30 -7.18 16.47 -1.44
CA PRO A 30 -5.83 16.43 -1.99
C PRO A 30 -4.76 16.68 -0.91
N ILE A 31 -3.65 15.95 -1.00
CA ILE A 31 -2.38 16.29 -0.35
C ILE A 31 -1.42 16.72 -1.47
N GLY A 32 -1.33 18.02 -1.74
CA GLY A 32 -0.63 18.50 -2.94
C GLY A 32 -1.40 18.10 -4.21
N ASP A 33 -0.74 17.38 -5.13
CA ASP A 33 -1.36 16.81 -6.33
C ASP A 33 -1.89 15.38 -6.12
N LEU A 34 -1.61 14.76 -4.97
CA LEU A 34 -2.03 13.39 -4.64
C LEU A 34 -3.48 13.38 -4.13
N PRO A 35 -4.42 12.74 -4.84
CA PRO A 35 -5.78 12.54 -4.33
C PRO A 35 -5.74 11.52 -3.19
N VAL A 36 -6.34 11.84 -2.05
CA VAL A 36 -6.38 10.95 -0.89
C VAL A 36 -7.80 10.80 -0.40
N TYR A 37 -8.27 9.56 -0.30
CA TYR A 37 -9.53 9.25 0.37
C TYR A 37 -9.32 9.22 1.87
N PHE A 38 -10.11 10.01 2.60
CA PHE A 38 -9.98 10.14 4.04
C PHE A 38 -11.22 9.64 4.75
N ALA A 39 -11.06 8.65 5.63
CA ALA A 39 -12.13 8.11 6.48
C ALA A 39 -11.80 8.27 7.96
N GLY A 40 -12.82 8.37 8.82
CA GLY A 40 -12.66 8.53 10.27
C GLY A 40 -12.28 9.94 10.72
N GLU A 41 -12.31 10.18 12.03
CA GLU A 41 -12.10 11.50 12.63
C GLU A 41 -10.62 11.87 12.78
N LYS A 42 -10.28 13.15 12.60
CA LYS A 42 -8.93 13.67 12.84
C LYS A 42 -8.54 13.56 14.33
N GLY A 43 -7.24 13.47 14.62
CA GLY A 43 -6.73 13.33 15.99
C GLY A 43 -6.80 11.91 16.56
N GLN A 44 -7.34 10.95 15.80
CA GLN A 44 -7.29 9.52 16.13
C GLN A 44 -6.00 8.88 15.66
N LYS A 45 -5.73 7.62 16.07
CA LYS A 45 -4.67 6.82 15.43
C LYS A 45 -5.00 6.67 13.96
N ALA A 46 -4.06 7.03 13.07
CA ALA A 46 -4.28 6.90 11.63
C ALA A 46 -3.57 5.70 11.07
N ILE A 47 -4.09 5.19 9.96
CA ILE A 47 -3.48 4.16 9.14
C ILE A 47 -3.55 4.57 7.66
N LEU A 48 -2.58 4.17 6.84
CA LEU A 48 -2.78 4.16 5.39
C LEU A 48 -3.30 2.78 5.01
N GLN A 49 -4.48 2.62 4.42
CA GLN A 49 -5.00 1.28 4.10
C GLN A 49 -6.16 1.31 3.09
N LEU A 50 -6.28 0.27 2.27
CA LEU A 50 -7.37 0.07 1.29
C LEU A 50 -8.76 -0.18 1.93
N LEU A 51 -8.82 -0.55 3.21
CA LEU A 51 -10.05 -0.86 3.97
C LEU A 51 -10.50 0.33 4.82
N ALA A 52 -10.44 1.53 4.25
CA ALA A 52 -10.52 2.77 4.98
C ALA A 52 -11.80 2.93 5.82
N ASP A 53 -12.96 2.62 5.24
CA ASP A 53 -14.22 2.80 5.95
C ASP A 53 -14.42 1.77 7.08
N ALA A 54 -13.99 0.52 6.89
CA ALA A 54 -14.05 -0.50 7.95
C ALA A 54 -13.14 -0.14 9.13
N LEU A 55 -11.94 0.37 8.86
CA LEU A 55 -11.02 0.81 9.90
C LEU A 55 -11.50 2.08 10.60
N ALA A 56 -12.15 2.98 9.86
CA ALA A 56 -12.80 4.16 10.42
C ALA A 56 -13.95 3.82 11.37
N GLU A 57 -14.75 2.79 11.07
CA GLU A 57 -15.78 2.27 12.00
C GLU A 57 -15.19 1.76 13.32
N HIS A 58 -13.90 1.38 13.32
CA HIS A 58 -13.16 1.00 14.52
C HIS A 58 -12.39 2.15 15.18
N GLY A 59 -12.72 3.40 14.83
CA GLY A 59 -12.17 4.60 15.46
C GLY A 59 -10.77 4.98 14.97
N LEU A 60 -10.35 4.48 13.80
CA LEU A 60 -9.10 4.89 13.17
C LEU A 60 -9.35 6.04 12.18
N ARG A 61 -8.41 6.97 12.09
CA ARG A 61 -8.29 7.85 10.93
C ARG A 61 -7.67 7.04 9.79
N VAL A 62 -8.12 7.19 8.56
CA VAL A 62 -7.50 6.49 7.43
C VAL A 62 -7.26 7.46 6.31
N ALA A 63 -6.04 7.46 5.77
CA ALA A 63 -5.76 8.02 4.46
C ALA A 63 -5.53 6.88 3.47
N MET A 64 -6.22 6.88 2.35
CA MET A 64 -6.00 5.94 1.26
C MET A 64 -5.61 6.75 0.03
N PRO A 65 -4.30 6.94 -0.20
CA PRO A 65 -3.82 7.68 -1.36
C PRO A 65 -4.11 6.93 -2.65
N ASP A 66 -4.61 7.65 -3.65
CA ASP A 66 -4.73 7.15 -5.00
C ASP A 66 -3.42 7.40 -5.76
N PHE A 67 -2.46 6.49 -5.58
CA PHE A 67 -1.17 6.57 -6.29
C PHE A 67 -1.32 6.59 -7.81
N PHE A 68 -2.40 5.98 -8.33
CA PHE A 68 -2.68 5.90 -9.77
C PHE A 68 -3.30 7.18 -10.33
N ARG A 69 -3.78 8.09 -9.48
CA ARG A 69 -4.44 9.35 -9.89
C ARG A 69 -5.56 9.08 -10.91
N GLY A 70 -6.35 8.04 -10.65
CA GLY A 70 -7.43 7.56 -11.52
C GLY A 70 -7.01 6.70 -12.72
N ASP A 71 -5.73 6.65 -13.09
CA ASP A 71 -5.21 5.82 -14.21
C ASP A 71 -4.86 4.42 -13.72
N GLN A 72 -5.87 3.68 -13.23
CA GLN A 72 -5.73 2.32 -12.73
C GLN A 72 -5.74 1.27 -13.85
N TRP A 73 -5.03 0.16 -13.65
CA TRP A 73 -5.03 -0.95 -14.60
C TRP A 73 -6.38 -1.68 -14.62
N VAL A 74 -7.03 -1.73 -15.79
CA VAL A 74 -8.36 -2.37 -15.99
C VAL A 74 -8.37 -3.47 -17.05
N LYS A 75 -7.26 -3.68 -17.77
CA LYS A 75 -7.22 -4.61 -18.91
C LYS A 75 -7.05 -6.06 -18.45
N MET A 76 -7.86 -6.97 -19.00
CA MET A 76 -7.78 -8.41 -18.78
C MET A 76 -7.88 -9.19 -20.11
N PRO A 77 -7.27 -10.40 -20.22
CA PRO A 77 -6.42 -11.06 -19.22
C PRO A 77 -5.11 -10.32 -18.97
N LEU A 78 -4.49 -10.54 -17.81
CA LEU A 78 -3.27 -9.82 -17.41
C LEU A 78 -2.10 -10.16 -18.34
N VAL A 79 -1.58 -9.15 -19.04
CA VAL A 79 -0.33 -9.27 -19.81
C VAL A 79 0.76 -8.56 -19.03
N MET A 80 1.72 -9.31 -18.50
CA MET A 80 2.70 -8.79 -17.54
C MET A 80 3.53 -7.63 -18.09
N SER A 81 3.97 -7.69 -19.35
CA SER A 81 4.75 -6.61 -19.94
C SER A 81 3.97 -5.30 -20.00
N GLU A 82 2.70 -5.36 -20.39
CA GLU A 82 1.86 -4.17 -20.48
C GLU A 82 1.51 -3.62 -19.08
N LEU A 83 1.29 -4.50 -18.10
CA LEU A 83 1.11 -4.10 -16.70
C LEU A 83 2.35 -3.35 -16.21
N MET A 84 3.54 -3.90 -16.44
CA MET A 84 4.79 -3.27 -16.01
C MET A 84 5.01 -1.92 -16.69
N ASP A 85 4.72 -1.80 -18.00
CA ASP A 85 4.79 -0.53 -18.72
C ASP A 85 3.82 0.51 -18.15
N HIS A 86 2.60 0.09 -17.81
CA HIS A 86 1.62 0.95 -17.16
C HIS A 86 2.10 1.38 -15.77
N LEU A 87 2.52 0.44 -14.91
CA LEU A 87 3.01 0.74 -13.56
C LEU A 87 4.21 1.70 -13.58
N ASN A 88 5.17 1.48 -14.49
CA ASN A 88 6.34 2.36 -14.64
C ASN A 88 5.95 3.78 -15.04
N ARG A 89 4.84 3.96 -15.75
CA ARG A 89 4.31 5.27 -16.17
C ARG A 89 3.45 5.92 -15.10
N THR A 90 2.58 5.17 -14.44
CA THR A 90 1.54 5.71 -13.55
C THR A 90 1.98 5.81 -12.10
N VAL A 91 2.80 4.86 -11.64
CA VAL A 91 3.29 4.79 -10.27
C VAL A 91 4.82 4.59 -10.21
N PRO A 92 5.61 5.46 -10.87
CA PRO A 92 7.07 5.38 -10.80
C PRO A 92 7.55 5.49 -9.35
N GLY A 93 8.52 4.66 -8.97
CA GLY A 93 8.91 4.49 -7.56
C GLY A 93 9.24 5.79 -6.82
N ALA A 94 9.96 6.71 -7.46
CA ALA A 94 10.29 8.02 -6.86
C ALA A 94 9.05 8.88 -6.55
N VAL A 95 7.99 8.79 -7.37
CA VAL A 95 6.73 9.50 -7.12
C VAL A 95 5.99 8.84 -5.96
N VAL A 96 5.91 7.51 -5.95
CA VAL A 96 5.28 6.76 -4.85
C VAL A 96 5.98 7.04 -3.51
N ASP A 97 7.31 7.10 -3.50
CA ASP A 97 8.07 7.40 -2.29
C ASP A 97 7.80 8.84 -1.79
N ALA A 98 7.71 9.81 -2.71
CA ALA A 98 7.35 11.19 -2.37
C ALA A 98 5.91 11.31 -1.85
N ASP A 99 4.96 10.63 -2.51
CA ASP A 99 3.55 10.57 -2.13
C ASP A 99 3.38 9.95 -0.74
N MET A 100 4.10 8.85 -0.46
CA MET A 100 4.11 8.20 0.86
C MET A 100 4.66 9.13 1.94
N LYS A 101 5.76 9.84 1.68
CA LYS A 101 6.30 10.84 2.62
C LYS A 101 5.30 11.95 2.90
N ALA A 102 4.66 12.48 1.86
CA ALA A 102 3.67 13.55 1.99
C ALA A 102 2.44 13.11 2.81
N ALA A 103 1.87 11.95 2.49
CA ALA A 103 0.74 11.37 3.21
C ALA A 103 1.10 11.12 4.69
N THR A 104 2.30 10.61 4.94
CA THR A 104 2.78 10.37 6.31
C THR A 104 2.96 11.66 7.10
N ALA A 105 3.60 12.67 6.50
CA ALA A 105 3.80 13.96 7.14
C ALA A 105 2.45 14.62 7.47
N HIS A 106 1.48 14.51 6.57
CA HIS A 106 0.12 15.01 6.79
C HIS A 106 -0.53 14.32 7.99
N LEU A 107 -0.54 12.97 8.03
CA LEU A 107 -1.12 12.23 9.15
C LEU A 107 -0.41 12.51 10.48
N LYS A 108 0.92 12.64 10.48
CA LYS A 108 1.68 13.03 11.67
C LYS A 108 1.28 14.42 12.17
N ALA A 109 1.06 15.37 11.27
CA ALA A 109 0.57 16.71 11.63
C ALA A 109 -0.87 16.68 12.20
N GLU A 110 -1.69 15.70 11.82
CA GLU A 110 -3.02 15.43 12.41
C GLU A 110 -2.94 14.70 13.77
N GLY A 111 -1.75 14.37 14.26
CA GLY A 111 -1.52 13.70 15.55
C GLY A 111 -1.54 12.16 15.48
N SER A 112 -1.50 11.61 14.27
CA SER A 112 -1.77 10.20 14.03
C SER A 112 -0.51 9.38 13.69
N VAL A 113 -0.45 8.12 14.15
CA VAL A 113 0.73 7.27 13.99
C VAL A 113 0.41 5.76 13.92
N SER A 114 0.15 5.27 12.70
CA SER A 114 0.41 3.89 12.23
C SER A 114 0.17 3.81 10.72
N VAL A 115 0.66 2.75 10.04
CA VAL A 115 0.44 2.54 8.60
C VAL A 115 0.20 1.06 8.30
N GLY A 116 -0.65 0.78 7.31
CA GLY A 116 -0.91 -0.55 6.79
C GLY A 116 -0.65 -0.62 5.28
N GLY A 117 -0.54 -1.82 4.74
CA GLY A 117 -0.50 -2.08 3.32
C GLY A 117 -1.24 -3.36 2.98
N LEU A 118 -1.78 -3.41 1.76
CA LEU A 118 -2.29 -4.61 1.11
C LEU A 118 -1.52 -4.86 -0.20
N CYS A 119 -1.10 -6.11 -0.43
CA CYS A 119 -0.40 -6.50 -1.66
C CYS A 119 0.85 -5.65 -1.95
N TRP A 120 0.86 -4.92 -3.06
CA TRP A 120 1.99 -4.10 -3.51
C TRP A 120 2.36 -2.99 -2.52
N SER A 121 1.36 -2.41 -1.84
CA SER A 121 1.62 -1.36 -0.86
C SER A 121 2.38 -1.85 0.38
N ALA A 122 2.40 -3.16 0.68
CA ALA A 122 3.19 -3.71 1.78
C ALA A 122 4.70 -3.45 1.62
N GLY A 123 5.25 -3.70 0.43
CA GLY A 123 6.66 -3.42 0.13
C GLY A 123 6.97 -1.91 0.15
N GLN A 124 6.04 -1.08 -0.31
CA GLN A 124 6.20 0.38 -0.30
C GLN A 124 6.16 0.95 1.12
N VAL A 125 5.28 0.43 1.97
CA VAL A 125 5.20 0.77 3.39
C VAL A 125 6.46 0.33 4.13
N ALA A 126 6.98 -0.87 3.85
CA ALA A 126 8.23 -1.34 4.42
C ALA A 126 9.40 -0.39 4.07
N LYS A 127 9.47 0.12 2.83
CA LYS A 127 10.50 1.10 2.44
C LYS A 127 10.44 2.40 3.23
N GLY A 128 9.26 2.99 3.39
CA GLY A 128 9.12 4.24 4.16
C GLY A 128 9.48 4.07 5.64
N SER A 129 9.37 2.86 6.20
CA SER A 129 9.80 2.61 7.57
C SER A 129 11.31 2.74 7.78
N TYR A 130 12.13 2.44 6.76
CA TYR A 130 13.58 2.67 6.83
C TYR A 130 13.93 4.14 7.04
N GLU A 131 13.05 5.03 6.60
CA GLU A 131 13.23 6.48 6.70
C GLU A 131 12.63 7.05 7.99
N GLY A 132 12.19 6.20 8.94
CA GLY A 132 11.57 6.62 10.20
C GLY A 132 10.17 7.20 10.03
N ALA A 133 9.52 6.90 8.92
CA ALA A 133 8.20 7.44 8.62
C ALA A 133 7.10 6.83 9.51
N PHE A 134 7.27 5.61 10.03
CA PHE A 134 6.18 4.82 10.64
C PHE A 134 6.50 4.22 12.02
N ASP A 135 5.49 4.21 12.90
CA ASP A 135 5.56 3.60 14.23
C ASP A 135 5.19 2.11 14.26
N ALA A 136 4.44 1.63 13.26
CA ALA A 136 4.10 0.23 13.07
C ALA A 136 3.62 -0.02 11.63
N ILE A 137 3.75 -1.26 11.17
CA ILE A 137 3.29 -1.73 9.86
C ILE A 137 2.33 -2.90 10.02
N ALA A 138 1.22 -2.89 9.28
CA ALA A 138 0.39 -4.07 9.06
C ALA A 138 0.32 -4.39 7.57
N ALA A 139 0.72 -5.59 7.15
CA ALA A 139 0.79 -5.98 5.76
C ALA A 139 -0.08 -7.22 5.49
N ALA A 140 -1.22 -7.02 4.81
CA ALA A 140 -2.10 -8.11 4.41
C ALA A 140 -1.80 -8.57 2.98
N HIS A 141 -1.66 -9.89 2.78
CA HIS A 141 -1.25 -10.48 1.50
C HIS A 141 0.00 -9.77 0.92
N PRO A 142 1.12 -9.69 1.65
CA PRO A 142 2.24 -8.83 1.25
C PRO A 142 2.90 -9.29 -0.04
N SER A 143 3.32 -8.31 -0.85
CA SER A 143 4.19 -8.53 -2.02
C SER A 143 5.37 -7.56 -1.97
N GLN A 144 6.41 -7.83 -2.76
CA GLN A 144 7.66 -7.03 -2.80
C GLN A 144 8.41 -6.94 -1.46
N VAL A 145 8.32 -7.98 -0.64
CA VAL A 145 9.06 -8.11 0.63
C VAL A 145 9.89 -9.39 0.67
N ASN A 146 11.01 -9.36 1.37
CA ASN A 146 11.84 -10.51 1.71
C ASN A 146 12.50 -10.27 3.08
N GLU A 147 13.24 -11.25 3.59
CA GLU A 147 13.96 -11.13 4.88
C GLU A 147 14.85 -9.88 4.96
N GLN A 148 15.57 -9.54 3.88
CA GLN A 148 16.42 -8.35 3.86
C GLN A 148 15.61 -7.06 4.03
N VAL A 149 14.47 -6.98 3.33
CA VAL A 149 13.54 -5.86 3.43
C VAL A 149 12.98 -5.80 4.86
N LEU A 150 12.36 -6.88 5.33
CA LEU A 150 11.69 -6.87 6.63
C LEU A 150 12.66 -6.72 7.81
N GLY A 151 13.86 -7.29 7.73
CA GLY A 151 14.87 -7.21 8.79
C GLY A 151 15.48 -5.81 8.99
N SER A 152 15.32 -4.92 8.01
CA SER A 152 15.81 -3.54 8.10
C SER A 152 14.75 -2.57 8.65
N VAL A 153 13.50 -3.03 8.86
CA VAL A 153 12.38 -2.20 9.31
C VAL A 153 12.54 -1.92 10.82
N PRO A 154 12.59 -0.64 11.25
CA PRO A 154 12.89 -0.29 12.64
C PRO A 154 11.67 -0.34 13.57
N CYS A 155 10.50 -0.77 13.08
CA CYS A 155 9.25 -0.75 13.84
C CYS A 155 8.52 -2.11 13.83
N PRO A 156 7.56 -2.34 14.74
CA PRO A 156 6.78 -3.58 14.75
C PRO A 156 6.04 -3.83 13.43
N ILE A 157 6.07 -5.08 12.96
CA ILE A 157 5.40 -5.51 11.73
C ILE A 157 4.38 -6.61 12.07
N ALA A 158 3.13 -6.42 11.68
CA ALA A 158 2.15 -7.47 11.56
C ALA A 158 2.11 -7.95 10.10
N SER A 159 2.69 -9.12 9.81
CA SER A 159 2.61 -9.76 8.49
C SER A 159 1.46 -10.76 8.49
N LEU A 160 0.51 -10.59 7.56
CA LEU A 160 -0.70 -11.39 7.41
C LEU A 160 -0.72 -12.03 6.02
N PRO A 161 0.12 -13.06 5.77
CA PRO A 161 0.08 -13.82 4.52
C PRO A 161 -1.25 -14.60 4.42
N SER A 162 -1.69 -14.86 3.19
CA SER A 162 -2.92 -15.60 2.93
C SER A 162 -2.66 -17.11 2.86
N LYS A 163 -2.03 -17.59 1.79
CA LYS A 163 -1.76 -19.02 1.57
C LYS A 163 -0.68 -19.27 0.51
N ASP A 164 -0.79 -18.57 -0.61
CA ASP A 164 -0.01 -18.87 -1.83
C ASP A 164 1.19 -17.92 -2.03
N GLU A 165 1.49 -17.08 -1.04
CA GLU A 165 2.73 -16.30 -1.01
C GLU A 165 3.94 -17.19 -0.77
N ILE A 166 5.10 -16.77 -1.30
CA ILE A 166 6.38 -17.41 -1.00
C ILE A 166 6.73 -17.29 0.49
N ASP A 167 7.65 -18.11 0.98
CA ASP A 167 8.10 -18.11 2.39
C ASP A 167 8.94 -16.88 2.79
N PHE A 168 9.13 -15.93 1.88
CA PHE A 168 9.81 -14.63 2.05
C PHE A 168 11.28 -14.70 2.51
N VAL A 169 11.84 -15.89 2.62
CA VAL A 169 13.28 -16.08 2.77
C VAL A 169 13.94 -15.91 1.41
N SER A 170 15.15 -15.35 1.41
CA SER A 170 15.90 -15.17 0.15
C SER A 170 16.12 -16.54 -0.49
N VAL A 171 15.64 -16.73 -1.72
CA VAL A 171 16.00 -17.91 -2.50
C VAL A 171 17.46 -17.73 -2.91
N VAL A 172 18.31 -18.66 -2.47
CA VAL A 172 19.74 -18.72 -2.84
C VAL A 172 19.88 -18.93 -4.35
#